data_AF-A0A8T6YG94-F1
#
_entry.id   AF-A0A8T6YG94-F1
#
_cell.length_a   1.000
_cell.length_b   1.000
_cell.length_c   1.000
_cell.angle_alpha   90.00
_cell.angle_beta   90.00
_cell.angle_gamma   90.00
#
_symmetry.space_group_name_H-M   'P 1'
#
loop_
_entity.id
_entity.type
_entity.pdbx_description
1 polymer ?
#
loop_
_entity_poly.entity_id
_entity_poly.type
_entity_poly.pdbx_seq_one_letter_code
_entity_poly.pdbx_strand_id
1 'polypeptide(L)'
;MEVTTKKKKPGLAAIASFFIPGIGQIYSGEVRKGIGFIIIGVIFGSMTLILFWQHRMIGPFLVSGALYLLFWMYNIYDAYRTAEVINSQI
;
A
#
# COMPACT_ATOMS: atom_id res chain seq x y z
N MET A 1 11.06 24.70 -19.09
CA MET A 1 11.57 23.32 -19.02
C MET A 1 10.37 22.43 -19.30
N GLU A 2 10.34 21.78 -20.46
CA GLU A 2 9.27 20.82 -20.79
C GLU A 2 9.50 19.60 -19.90
N VAL A 3 8.74 19.48 -18.81
CA VAL A 3 8.79 18.27 -17.98
C VAL A 3 8.15 17.19 -18.83
N THR A 4 8.95 16.40 -19.53
CA THR A 4 8.46 15.24 -20.29
C THR A 4 7.85 14.26 -19.31
N THR A 5 6.53 14.35 -19.12
CA THR A 5 5.77 13.49 -18.23
C THR A 5 5.71 12.10 -18.85
N LYS A 6 6.61 11.22 -18.41
CA LYS A 6 6.66 9.84 -18.87
C LYS A 6 5.51 9.06 -18.24
N LYS A 7 4.73 8.36 -19.08
CA LYS A 7 3.70 7.42 -18.60
C LYS A 7 4.31 6.42 -17.61
N LYS A 8 3.67 6.31 -16.45
CA LYS A 8 3.94 5.35 -15.38
C LYS A 8 3.43 3.98 -15.79
N LYS A 9 3.96 2.92 -15.18
CA LYS A 9 3.48 1.55 -15.39
C LYS A 9 2.60 1.12 -14.22
N PRO A 10 1.26 1.01 -14.38
CA PRO A 10 0.37 0.64 -13.28
C PRO A 10 0.68 -0.72 -12.66
N GLY A 11 1.05 -1.71 -13.47
CA GLY A 11 1.49 -3.01 -12.98
C GLY A 11 2.75 -2.94 -12.10
N LEU A 12 3.70 -2.05 -12.43
CA LEU A 12 4.90 -1.87 -11.61
C LEU A 12 4.56 -1.18 -10.28
N ALA A 13 3.62 -0.22 -10.29
CA ALA A 13 3.13 0.41 -9.07
C ALA A 13 2.43 -0.61 -8.15
N ALA A 14 1.60 -1.48 -8.72
CA ALA A 14 0.93 -2.55 -7.97
C ALA A 14 1.93 -3.53 -7.34
N ILE A 15 2.93 -3.99 -8.11
CA ILE A 15 3.99 -4.88 -7.61
C ILE A 15 4.82 -4.20 -6.52
N ALA A 16 5.14 -2.92 -6.68
CA ALA A 16 5.85 -2.17 -5.64
C ALA A 16 5.04 -2.12 -4.33
N SER A 17 3.73 -1.86 -4.42
CA SER A 17 2.84 -1.83 -3.26
C SER A 17 2.51 -3.22 -2.68
N PHE A 18 2.70 -4.29 -3.45
CA PHE A 18 2.62 -5.67 -2.97
C PHE A 18 3.74 -5.96 -1.96
N PHE A 19 4.98 -5.55 -2.25
CA PHE A 19 6.12 -5.74 -1.35
C PHE A 19 6.08 -4.80 -0.15
N ILE A 20 5.79 -3.52 -0.39
CA ILE A 20 5.77 -2.49 0.66
C ILE A 20 4.59 -1.56 0.42
N PRO A 21 3.58 -1.53 1.32
CA PRO A 21 2.45 -0.63 1.22
C PRO A 21 2.89 0.82 1.02
N GLY A 22 2.26 1.54 0.09
CA GLY A 22 2.55 2.94 -0.19
C GLY A 22 3.64 3.23 -1.23
N ILE A 23 4.52 2.29 -1.57
CA ILE A 23 5.59 2.55 -2.55
C ILE A 23 5.04 2.79 -3.96
N GLY A 24 4.03 2.04 -4.39
CA GLY A 24 3.42 2.21 -5.71
C GLY A 24 2.78 3.58 -5.91
N GLN A 25 2.20 4.15 -4.85
CA GLN A 25 1.66 5.50 -4.83
C GLN A 25 2.78 6.54 -4.95
N ILE A 26 3.91 6.36 -4.23
CA ILE A 26 5.10 7.22 -4.34
C ILE A 26 5.70 7.16 -5.75
N TYR A 27 5.82 5.96 -6.33
CA TYR A 27 6.29 5.76 -7.70
C TYR A 27 5.47 6.55 -8.74
N SER A 28 4.16 6.61 -8.50
CA SER A 28 3.22 7.31 -9.37
C SER A 28 3.31 8.84 -9.21
N GLY A 29 3.84 9.33 -8.09
CA GLY A 29 4.01 10.75 -7.78
C GLY A 29 3.16 11.24 -6.59
N GLU A 30 2.28 10.38 -6.07
CA GLU A 30 1.38 10.67 -4.95
C GLU A 30 2.07 10.38 -3.60
N VAL A 31 3.08 11.18 -3.28
CA VAL A 31 3.92 10.98 -2.09
C VAL A 31 3.11 11.06 -0.80
N ARG A 32 2.21 12.05 -0.67
CA ARG A 32 1.38 12.23 0.53
C ARG A 32 0.52 11.00 0.79
N LYS A 33 -0.07 10.45 -0.27
CA LYS A 33 -0.90 9.25 -0.20
C LYS A 33 -0.07 8.03 0.19
N GLY A 34 1.07 7.83 -0.47
CA GLY A 34 1.96 6.71 -0.18
C GLY A 34 2.50 6.71 1.24
N ILE A 35 2.89 7.87 1.79
CA ILE A 35 3.28 7.99 3.19
C ILE A 35 2.14 7.59 4.13
N GLY A 36 0.90 7.99 3.83
CA GLY A 36 -0.27 7.54 4.59
C GLY A 36 -0.42 6.03 4.62
N PHE A 37 -0.27 5.36 3.47
CA PHE A 37 -0.28 3.90 3.39
C PHE A 37 0.87 3.23 4.14
N ILE A 38 2.08 3.81 4.12
CA ILE A 38 3.21 3.30 4.89
C ILE A 38 2.90 3.35 6.39
N ILE A 39 2.42 4.50 6.90
CA ILE A 39 2.11 4.67 8.33
C ILE A 39 1.04 3.67 8.77
N ILE A 40 -0.05 3.56 8.03
CA ILE A 40 -1.12 2.60 8.34
C ILE A 40 -0.59 1.16 8.27
N GLY A 41 0.20 0.84 7.25
CA GLY A 41 0.80 -0.48 7.08
C GLY A 41 1.72 -0.87 8.23
N VAL A 42 2.54 0.06 8.73
CA VAL A 42 3.41 -0.15 9.90
C VAL A 42 2.58 -0.36 11.17
N ILE A 43 1.53 0.43 11.39
CA ILE A 43 0.66 0.29 12.57
C ILE A 43 -0.03 -1.07 12.57
N PHE A 44 -0.73 -1.43 11.48
CA PHE A 44 -1.45 -2.70 11.39
C PHE A 44 -0.50 -3.91 11.37
N GLY A 45 0.65 -3.79 10.68
CA GLY A 45 1.67 -4.83 10.62
C GLY A 45 2.28 -5.10 11.98
N SER A 46 2.71 -4.05 12.70
CA SER A 46 3.28 -4.16 14.04
C SER A 46 2.26 -4.74 15.05
N MET A 47 1.01 -4.28 15.01
CA MET A 47 -0.07 -4.83 15.85
C MET A 47 -0.31 -6.33 15.59
N THR A 48 -0.37 -6.75 14.32
CA THR A 48 -0.55 -8.16 13.96
C THR A 48 0.63 -9.02 14.42
N LEU A 49 1.86 -8.51 14.30
CA LEU A 49 3.07 -9.18 14.77
C LEU A 49 3.10 -9.34 16.30
N ILE A 50 2.72 -8.30 17.05
CA ILE A 50 2.65 -8.38 18.52
C ILE A 50 1.61 -9.42 18.96
N LEU A 51 0.43 -9.41 18.34
CA LEU A 51 -0.64 -10.38 18.63
C LEU A 51 -0.24 -11.81 18.26
N PHE A 52 0.54 -11.99 17.19
CA PHE A 52 1.08 -13.29 16.81
C PHE A 52 2.05 -13.86 17.84
N TRP A 53 2.94 -13.03 18.38
CA TRP A 53 3.86 -13.41 19.46
C TRP A 53 3.12 -13.78 20.76
N GLN A 54 1.94 -13.20 21.00
CA GLN A 54 1.11 -13.49 22.16
C GLN A 54 0.24 -14.74 21.91
N HIS A 55 0.80 -15.94 22.08
CA HIS A 55 0.14 -17.23 21.78
C HIS A 55 -1.26 -17.47 22.43
N ARG A 56 -1.65 -16.69 23.44
CA ARG A 56 -2.97 -16.77 24.10
C ARG A 56 -4.07 -15.94 23.41
N MET A 57 -3.75 -15.19 22.34
CA MET A 57 -4.69 -14.25 21.69
C MET A 57 -5.02 -14.64 20.24
N ILE A 58 -5.42 -15.90 20.02
CA ILE A 58 -5.74 -16.42 18.67
C ILE A 58 -6.86 -15.62 17.98
N GLY A 59 -7.91 -15.25 18.71
CA GLY A 59 -9.07 -14.52 18.17
C GLY A 59 -8.69 -13.12 17.66
N PRO A 60 -8.13 -12.25 18.52
CA PRO A 60 -7.65 -10.93 18.10
C PRO A 60 -6.62 -10.99 16.97
N PHE A 61 -5.74 -11.99 16.97
CA PHE A 61 -4.79 -12.20 15.88
C PHE A 61 -5.48 -12.44 14.53
N LEU A 62 -6.47 -13.33 14.48
CA LEU A 62 -7.22 -13.62 13.24
C LEU A 62 -7.96 -12.38 12.71
N VAL A 63 -8.59 -11.62 13.60
CA VAL A 63 -9.29 -10.38 13.22
C VAL A 63 -8.31 -9.34 12.69
N SER A 64 -7.20 -9.10 13.40
CA SER A 64 -6.15 -8.18 12.97
C SER A 64 -5.53 -8.59 11.63
N GLY A 65 -5.23 -9.88 11.46
CA GLY A 65 -4.68 -10.42 10.22
C GLY A 65 -5.64 -10.26 9.04
N ALA A 66 -6.94 -10.52 9.24
CA ALA A 66 -7.95 -10.32 8.20
C ALA A 66 -8.07 -8.84 7.80
N LEU A 67 -8.08 -7.92 8.77
CA LEU A 67 -8.11 -6.47 8.50
C LEU A 67 -6.85 -6.01 7.75
N TYR A 68 -5.67 -6.51 8.15
CA TYR A 68 -4.42 -6.20 7.46
C TYR A 68 -4.41 -6.71 6.01
N LEU A 69 -4.94 -7.91 5.76
CA LEU A 69 -5.07 -8.45 4.41
C LEU A 69 -6.01 -7.61 3.53
N LEU A 70 -7.16 -7.17 4.06
CA LEU A 70 -8.08 -6.29 3.35
C LEU A 70 -7.41 -4.95 3.01
N PHE A 71 -6.72 -4.35 3.98
CA PHE A 71 -5.95 -3.13 3.77
C PHE A 71 -4.86 -3.32 2.71
N TRP A 72 -4.12 -4.43 2.76
CA TRP A 72 -3.05 -4.72 1.83
C TRP A 72 -3.55 -4.88 0.39
N MET A 73 -4.65 -5.61 0.18
CA MET A 73 -5.30 -5.71 -1.14
C MET A 73 -5.76 -4.34 -1.65
N TYR A 74 -6.39 -3.54 -0.78
CA TYR A 74 -6.83 -2.19 -1.13
C TYR A 74 -5.64 -1.30 -1.52
N ASN A 75 -4.53 -1.35 -0.78
CA ASN A 75 -3.30 -0.63 -1.09
C ASN A 75 -2.73 -0.98 -2.47
N ILE A 76 -2.75 -2.26 -2.86
CA ILE A 76 -2.27 -2.71 -4.19
C ILE A 76 -3.19 -2.16 -5.29
N TYR A 77 -4.50 -2.33 -5.13
CA TYR A 77 -5.50 -1.80 -6.05
C TYR A 77 -5.38 -0.28 -6.22
N ASP A 78 -5.18 0.42 -5.11
CA ASP A 78 -5.04 1.86 -5.13
C ASP A 78 -3.74 2.32 -5.81
N ALA A 79 -2.63 1.61 -5.62
CA ALA A 79 -1.39 1.89 -6.33
C ALA A 79 -1.55 1.75 -7.85
N TYR A 80 -2.26 0.71 -8.30
CA TYR A 80 -2.59 0.51 -9.70
C TYR A 80 -3.44 1.68 -10.25
N ARG A 81 -4.55 1.98 -9.56
CA ARG A 81 -5.48 3.04 -9.97
C ARG A 81 -4.83 4.42 -9.96
N THR A 82 -3.99 4.70 -8.96
CA THR A 82 -3.25 5.96 -8.86
C THR A 82 -2.33 6.16 -10.06
N ALA A 83 -1.63 5.11 -10.51
CA ALA A 83 -0.80 5.18 -11.71
C ALA A 83 -1.64 5.41 -12.98
N GLU A 84 -2.81 4.77 -13.11
CA GLU A 84 -3.72 5.01 -14.24
C GLU A 84 -4.28 6.44 -14.27
N VAL A 85 -4.72 6.95 -13.13
CA VAL A 85 -5.23 8.32 -13.01
C VAL A 85 -4.17 9.33 -13.41
N ILE A 86 -2.93 9.17 -12.95
CA ILE A 86 -1.83 10.07 -13.31
C ILE A 86 -1.49 9.96 -14.80
N ASN A 87 -1.49 8.75 -15.35
CA ASN A 87 -1.31 8.54 -16.79
C ASN A 87 -2.41 9.15 -17.66
N SER A 88 -3.63 9.28 -17.14
CA SER A 88 -4.75 9.92 -17.85
C SER A 88 -4.69 11.44 -17.83
N GLN A 89 -3.86 12.02 -16.95
CA GLN A 89 -3.67 13.47 -16.79
C GLN A 89 -2.43 14.00 -17.54
N ILE A 90 -1.71 13.10 -18.21
CA ILE A 90 -0.48 13.35 -18.97
C ILE A 90 -0.76 13.13 -20.45
#